data_AF-A0A349VX88-F1
#
_entry.id   AF-A0A349VX88-F1
#
_cell.length_a   1.000
_cell.length_b   1.000
_cell.length_c   1.000
_cell.angle_alpha   90.00
_cell.angle_beta   90.00
_cell.angle_gamma   90.00
#
_symmetry.space_group_name_H-M   'P 1'
#
loop_
_entity.id
_entity.type
_entity.pdbx_description
1 polymer ?
#
loop_
_entity_poly.entity_id
_entity_poly.type
_entity_poly.pdbx_seq_one_letter_code
_entity_poly.pdbx_strand_id
1 'polypeptide(L)'
;FQTIPLPDHYQELRNYGIHILFKQATDGSIIIGDSHEYAAGNRLDELGFAVNSYINELMITEANRIMPMERASISSSWAGYYSQHKDHILEIDVSSKIHVRTGIGGKGMTASAGYAEQSIEKLF
;
A
#
# COMPACT_ATOMS: atom_id res chain seq x y z
N PHE A 1 24.75 17.57 8.36
CA PHE A 1 24.65 16.10 8.26
C PHE A 1 25.33 15.69 6.97
N GLN A 2 26.48 15.01 7.07
CA GLN A 2 27.29 14.61 5.91
C GLN A 2 26.47 13.71 4.98
N THR A 3 26.63 13.91 3.67
CA THR A 3 26.05 13.09 2.60
C THR A 3 26.69 11.71 2.63
N ILE A 4 26.15 10.81 3.44
CA ILE A 4 26.48 9.38 3.35
C ILE A 4 25.90 8.90 2.01
N PRO A 5 26.73 8.40 1.08
CA PRO A 5 26.22 7.86 -0.17
C PRO A 5 25.35 6.64 0.15
N LEU A 6 24.14 6.62 -0.40
CA LEU A 6 23.25 5.48 -0.27
C LEU A 6 23.87 4.30 -1.02
N PRO A 7 24.05 3.14 -0.37
CA PRO A 7 24.43 1.90 -1.06
C PRO A 7 23.56 1.62 -2.30
N ASP A 8 24.19 1.10 -3.35
CA ASP A 8 23.54 0.87 -4.65
C ASP A 8 22.30 -0.03 -4.56
N HIS A 9 22.30 -1.04 -3.68
CA HIS A 9 21.13 -1.92 -3.50
C HIS A 9 19.87 -1.18 -3.05
N TYR A 10 19.99 -0.03 -2.37
CA TYR A 10 18.85 0.79 -2.01
C TYR A 10 18.23 1.53 -3.20
N GLN A 11 18.96 1.67 -4.30
CA GLN A 11 18.41 2.27 -5.51
C GLN A 11 17.30 1.40 -6.10
N GLU A 12 17.51 0.09 -6.11
CA GLU A 12 16.51 -0.85 -6.59
C GLU A 12 15.29 -0.91 -5.68
N LEU A 13 15.47 -0.95 -4.35
CA LEU A 13 14.36 -0.89 -3.41
C LEU A 13 13.50 0.37 -3.60
N ARG A 14 14.15 1.52 -3.83
CA ARG A 14 13.45 2.78 -4.13
C ARG A 14 12.64 2.72 -5.42
N ASN A 15 13.14 2.05 -6.46
CA ASN A 15 12.42 1.95 -7.75
C ASN A 15 11.08 1.21 -7.59
N TYR A 16 11.00 0.27 -6.66
CA TYR A 16 9.77 -0.46 -6.33
C TYR A 16 9.02 0.13 -5.13
N GLY A 17 9.41 1.31 -4.64
CA GLY A 17 8.81 1.94 -3.47
C GLY A 17 8.82 1.07 -2.22
N ILE A 18 9.82 0.20 -2.07
CA ILE A 18 9.90 -0.76 -0.96
C ILE A 18 10.24 -0.01 0.33
N HIS A 19 9.34 -0.14 1.32
CA HIS A 19 9.51 0.35 2.68
C HIS A 19 9.13 -0.76 3.65
N ILE A 20 10.11 -1.35 4.34
CA ILE A 20 9.86 -2.50 5.22
C ILE A 20 9.27 -2.07 6.56
N LEU A 21 8.11 -2.62 6.87
CA LEU A 21 7.40 -2.59 8.13
C LEU A 21 7.19 -4.02 8.61
N PHE A 22 7.18 -4.20 9.93
CA PHE A 22 6.79 -5.44 10.58
C PHE A 22 5.57 -5.18 11.44
N LYS A 23 4.50 -5.94 11.22
CA LYS A 23 3.32 -5.92 12.08
C LYS A 23 3.02 -7.32 12.58
N GLN A 24 3.07 -7.50 13.89
CA GLN A 24 2.63 -8.74 14.52
C GLN A 24 1.11 -8.75 14.63
N ALA A 25 0.47 -9.85 14.24
CA ALA A 25 -0.94 -10.10 14.48
C ALA A 25 -1.16 -10.76 15.85
N THR A 26 -2.41 -10.82 16.30
CA THR A 26 -2.76 -11.35 17.62
C THR A 26 -2.47 -12.84 17.78
N ASP A 27 -2.35 -13.58 16.69
CA ASP A 27 -1.96 -15.00 16.66
C ASP A 27 -0.45 -15.22 16.60
N GLY A 28 0.35 -14.14 16.64
CA GLY A 28 1.80 -14.18 16.57
C GLY A 28 2.39 -14.17 15.15
N SER A 29 1.56 -14.28 14.10
CA SER A 29 2.01 -14.14 12.71
C SER A 29 2.54 -12.73 12.44
N ILE A 30 3.46 -12.61 11.48
CA ILE A 30 4.10 -11.33 11.14
C ILE A 30 3.79 -10.99 9.69
N ILE A 31 3.25 -9.79 9.48
CA ILE A 31 3.08 -9.18 8.16
C ILE A 31 4.32 -8.34 7.87
N ILE A 32 4.88 -8.54 6.68
CA ILE A 32 6.02 -7.81 6.15
C ILE A 32 5.59 -7.18 4.83
N GLY A 33 5.98 -5.93 4.63
CA GLY A 33 5.71 -5.16 3.43
C GLY A 33 6.10 -3.70 3.67
N ASP A 34 5.86 -2.80 2.73
CA ASP A 34 5.27 -3.04 1.41
C ASP A 34 6.08 -2.41 0.27
N SER A 35 5.72 -2.79 -0.94
CA SER A 35 6.17 -2.19 -2.20
C SER A 35 5.05 -1.36 -2.81
N HIS A 36 5.40 -0.39 -3.65
CA HIS A 36 4.43 0.44 -4.35
C HIS A 36 4.70 0.50 -5.85
N GLU A 37 3.65 0.19 -6.60
CA GLU A 37 3.60 0.38 -8.04
C GLU A 37 2.40 1.27 -8.37
N TYR A 38 2.53 2.09 -9.41
CA TYR A 38 1.54 3.07 -9.79
C TYR A 38 1.20 2.93 -11.27
N ALA A 39 -0.10 2.91 -11.56
CA ALA A 39 -0.63 3.01 -12.91
C ALA A 39 -1.68 4.12 -12.95
N ALA A 40 -1.86 4.72 -14.13
CA ALA A 40 -2.97 5.63 -14.35
C ALA A 40 -4.29 4.83 -14.27
N GLY A 41 -5.37 5.44 -13.80
CA GLY A 41 -6.65 4.72 -13.61
C GLY A 41 -7.26 4.13 -14.88
N ASN A 42 -6.87 4.64 -16.06
CA ASN A 42 -7.25 4.09 -17.37
C ASN A 42 -6.25 3.07 -17.93
N ARG A 43 -5.21 2.71 -17.17
CA ARG A 43 -4.13 1.80 -17.56
C ARG A 43 -3.86 0.74 -16.48
N LEU A 44 -4.92 0.30 -15.79
CA LEU A 44 -4.82 -0.70 -14.72
C LEU A 44 -4.17 -2.01 -15.19
N ASP A 45 -4.36 -2.37 -16.46
CA ASP A 45 -3.73 -3.56 -17.06
C ASP A 45 -2.19 -3.49 -17.06
N GLU A 46 -1.60 -2.30 -17.02
CA GLU A 46 -0.13 -2.12 -16.89
C GLU A 46 0.39 -2.55 -15.50
N LEU A 47 -0.45 -2.43 -14.46
CA LEU A 47 -0.11 -2.85 -13.11
C LEU A 47 -0.20 -4.37 -12.96
N GLY A 48 -1.13 -4.99 -13.68
CA GLY A 48 -1.48 -6.40 -13.53
C GLY A 48 -2.08 -6.74 -12.16
N PHE A 49 -2.52 -7.99 -12.02
CA PHE A 49 -3.10 -8.52 -10.77
C PHE A 49 -2.22 -9.58 -10.09
N ALA A 50 -1.02 -9.81 -10.63
CA ALA A 50 -0.12 -10.86 -10.17
C ALA A 50 0.80 -10.34 -9.07
N VAL A 51 1.08 -11.19 -8.09
CA VAL A 51 2.15 -10.93 -7.10
C VAL A 51 3.50 -11.18 -7.78
N ASN A 52 4.34 -10.15 -7.85
CA ASN A 52 5.66 -10.24 -8.47
C ASN A 52 6.66 -10.91 -7.52
N SER A 53 7.12 -12.12 -7.88
CA SER A 53 8.08 -12.87 -7.07
C SER A 53 9.40 -12.14 -6.88
N TYR A 54 9.87 -11.36 -7.86
CA TYR A 54 11.11 -10.60 -7.75
C TYR A 54 11.02 -9.51 -6.68
N ILE A 55 9.91 -8.77 -6.66
CA ILE A 55 9.67 -7.73 -5.64
C ILE A 55 9.58 -8.37 -4.24
N ASN A 56 8.93 -9.53 -4.12
CA ASN A 56 8.91 -10.29 -2.88
C ASN A 56 10.32 -10.66 -2.41
N GLU A 57 11.21 -11.08 -3.31
CA GLU A 57 12.60 -11.40 -2.97
C GLU A 57 13.37 -10.20 -2.44
N LEU A 58 13.19 -9.03 -3.06
CA LEU A 58 13.78 -7.78 -2.57
C LEU A 58 13.27 -7.45 -1.17
N MET A 59 11.96 -7.57 -0.93
CA MET A 59 11.38 -7.32 0.38
C MET A 59 11.87 -8.31 1.45
N ILE A 60 11.91 -9.61 1.15
CA ILE A 60 12.40 -10.65 2.07
C ILE A 60 13.88 -10.43 2.39
N THR A 61 14.69 -10.11 1.38
CA THR A 61 16.12 -9.84 1.56
C THR A 61 16.33 -8.64 2.48
N GLU A 62 15.62 -7.54 2.26
CA GLU A 62 15.74 -6.35 3.09
C GLU A 62 15.21 -6.59 4.52
N ALA A 63 14.07 -7.28 4.66
CA ALA A 63 13.51 -7.64 5.96
C ALA A 63 14.49 -8.49 6.79
N ASN A 64 15.18 -9.45 6.15
CA ASN A 64 16.15 -10.33 6.82
C ASN A 64 17.39 -9.60 7.37
N ARG A 65 17.65 -8.36 6.93
CA ARG A 65 18.72 -7.52 7.52
C ARG A 65 18.33 -6.95 8.87
N ILE A 66 17.03 -6.85 9.13
CA ILE A 66 16.46 -6.28 10.37
C ILE A 66 16.08 -7.41 11.32
N MET A 67 15.34 -8.39 10.80
CA MET A 67 14.84 -9.54 11.55
C MET A 67 15.03 -10.81 10.72
N PRO A 68 16.09 -11.59 10.99
CA PRO A 68 16.34 -12.84 10.27
C PRO A 68 15.19 -13.82 10.42
N MET A 69 14.73 -14.35 9.29
CA MET A 69 13.62 -15.28 9.17
C MET A 69 13.91 -16.35 8.13
N GLU A 70 13.44 -17.56 8.39
CA GLU A 70 13.51 -18.62 7.40
C GLU A 70 12.46 -18.40 6.30
N ARG A 71 12.89 -18.56 5.05
CA ARG A 71 11.98 -18.43 3.90
C ARG A 71 10.85 -19.46 3.93
N ALA A 72 11.09 -20.63 4.50
CA ALA A 72 10.09 -21.66 4.69
C ALA A 72 8.94 -21.23 5.63
N SER A 73 9.11 -20.15 6.39
CA SER A 73 8.09 -19.61 7.28
C SER A 73 7.05 -18.72 6.57
N ILE A 74 7.17 -18.47 5.26
CA ILE A 74 6.20 -17.67 4.52
C ILE A 74 4.92 -18.47 4.34
N SER A 75 3.84 -18.02 4.98
CA SER A 75 2.52 -18.64 4.87
C SER A 75 1.74 -18.20 3.63
N SER A 76 1.89 -16.94 3.20
CA SER A 76 1.13 -16.37 2.08
C SER A 76 1.78 -15.10 1.54
N SER A 77 1.36 -14.69 0.33
CA SER A 77 1.70 -13.39 -0.27
C SER A 77 0.49 -12.84 -1.00
N TRP A 78 0.30 -11.52 -0.96
CA TRP A 78 -0.82 -10.84 -1.60
C TRP A 78 -0.43 -9.43 -2.04
N ALA A 79 -1.24 -8.83 -2.89
CA ALA A 79 -1.14 -7.43 -3.29
C ALA A 79 -2.46 -6.71 -3.00
N GLY A 80 -2.37 -5.47 -2.52
CA GLY A 80 -3.52 -4.59 -2.31
C GLY A 80 -3.61 -3.54 -3.42
N TYR A 81 -4.82 -3.26 -3.89
CA TYR A 81 -5.07 -2.26 -4.94
C TYR A 81 -5.83 -1.08 -4.37
N TYR A 82 -5.22 0.09 -4.43
CA TYR A 82 -5.78 1.32 -3.87
C TYR A 82 -6.20 2.25 -4.99
N SER A 83 -7.48 2.63 -5.01
CA SER A 83 -7.91 3.75 -5.84
C SER A 83 -7.41 5.05 -5.20
N GLN A 84 -6.83 5.93 -6.03
CA GLN A 84 -6.35 7.24 -5.61
C GLN A 84 -6.90 8.30 -6.55
N HIS A 85 -7.21 9.46 -5.99
CA HIS A 85 -7.55 10.66 -6.76
C HIS A 85 -6.53 11.77 -6.50
N LYS A 86 -6.26 12.59 -7.52
CA LYS A 86 -5.30 13.71 -7.41
C LYS A 86 -5.65 14.69 -6.28
N ASP A 87 -6.95 14.83 -6.00
CA ASP A 87 -7.50 15.72 -4.97
C ASP A 87 -7.81 14.96 -3.66
N HIS A 88 -7.04 13.91 -3.36
CA HIS A 88 -7.21 13.00 -2.22
C HIS A 88 -8.46 12.11 -2.30
N ILE A 89 -9.65 12.63 -2.00
CA ILE A 89 -10.89 11.85 -2.00
C ILE A 89 -11.80 12.39 -3.11
N LEU A 90 -12.26 11.50 -3.99
CA LEU A 90 -13.23 11.83 -5.02
C LEU A 90 -14.63 11.83 -4.41
N GLU A 91 -15.26 13.00 -4.39
CA GLU A 91 -16.66 13.20 -4.03
C GLU A 91 -17.46 13.63 -5.26
N ILE A 92 -18.47 12.84 -5.64
CA ILE A 92 -19.40 13.18 -6.73
C ILE A 92 -20.83 12.97 -6.24
N ASP A 93 -21.66 14.00 -6.39
CA ASP A 93 -23.11 13.91 -6.17
C ASP A 93 -23.81 13.79 -7.52
N VAL A 94 -24.23 12.58 -7.86
CA VAL A 94 -24.88 12.27 -9.15
C VAL A 94 -26.34 12.74 -9.13
N SER A 95 -27.00 12.62 -7.97
CA SER A 95 -28.33 13.18 -7.71
C SER A 95 -28.51 13.39 -6.20
N SER A 96 -29.67 13.89 -5.77
CA SER A 96 -29.99 14.07 -4.34
C SER A 96 -30.05 12.76 -3.52
N LYS A 97 -29.96 11.60 -4.17
CA LYS A 97 -29.99 10.29 -3.50
C LYS A 97 -28.83 9.37 -3.92
N ILE A 98 -27.90 9.86 -4.74
CA ILE A 98 -26.80 9.04 -5.27
C ILE A 98 -25.49 9.82 -5.11
N HIS A 99 -24.65 9.32 -4.21
CA HIS A 99 -23.38 9.92 -3.82
C HIS A 99 -22.26 8.90 -4.03
N VAL A 100 -21.17 9.33 -4.68
CA VAL A 100 -19.95 8.56 -4.85
C VAL A 100 -18.87 9.19 -3.96
N ARG A 101 -18.23 8.36 -3.14
CA ARG A 101 -17.12 8.72 -2.26
C ARG A 101 -16.04 7.64 -2.41
N THR A 102 -14.94 7.93 -3.10
CA THR A 102 -13.91 6.93 -3.42
C THR A 102 -12.52 7.56 -3.55
N GLY A 103 -11.49 6.79 -3.85
CA GLY A 103 -10.14 7.32 -4.09
C GLY A 103 -9.34 7.63 -2.84
N ILE A 104 -9.80 7.19 -1.65
CA ILE A 104 -9.17 7.48 -0.35
C ILE A 104 -7.71 6.95 -0.21
N GLY A 105 -7.28 6.08 -1.11
CA GLY A 105 -5.94 5.51 -1.13
C GLY A 105 -5.59 4.72 0.14
N GLY A 106 -4.30 4.67 0.47
CA GLY A 106 -3.79 3.98 1.67
C GLY A 106 -4.24 4.56 3.01
N LYS A 107 -5.01 5.66 3.02
CA LYS A 107 -5.51 6.31 4.25
C LYS A 107 -6.82 5.68 4.73
N GLY A 108 -7.45 4.83 3.92
CA GLY A 108 -8.78 4.28 4.18
C GLY A 108 -8.87 3.53 5.51
N MET A 109 -7.88 2.71 5.85
CA MET A 109 -7.93 1.91 7.10
C MET A 109 -8.00 2.80 8.37
N THR A 110 -7.33 3.95 8.36
CA THR A 110 -7.28 4.84 9.53
C THR A 110 -8.39 5.89 9.51
N ALA A 111 -8.64 6.51 8.36
CA ALA A 111 -9.48 7.70 8.26
C ALA A 111 -10.94 7.41 7.84
N SER A 112 -11.25 6.19 7.38
CA SER A 112 -12.58 5.89 6.81
C SER A 112 -13.73 6.12 7.78
N ALA A 113 -13.59 5.78 9.05
CA ALA A 113 -14.66 5.94 10.04
C ALA A 113 -15.04 7.41 10.23
N GLY A 114 -14.06 8.28 10.54
CA GLY A 114 -14.30 9.71 10.70
C GLY A 114 -14.74 10.40 9.40
N TYR A 115 -14.19 9.96 8.26
CA TYR A 115 -14.63 10.46 6.96
C TYR A 115 -16.08 10.06 6.63
N ALA A 116 -16.47 8.82 6.94
CA ALA A 116 -17.83 8.35 6.71
C ALA A 116 -18.85 9.12 7.56
N GLU A 117 -18.54 9.35 8.84
CA GLU A 117 -19.36 10.18 9.73
C GLU A 117 -19.56 11.59 9.15
N GLN A 118 -18.45 12.29 8.85
CA GLN A 118 -18.50 13.63 8.26
C GLN A 118 -19.25 13.65 6.92
N SER A 119 -19.08 12.63 6.08
CA SER A 119 -19.77 12.54 4.79
C SER A 119 -21.27 12.33 4.95
N ILE A 120 -21.72 11.61 5.99
CA ILE A 120 -23.13 11.39 6.28
C ILE A 120 -23.77 12.68 6.81
N GLU A 121 -23.10 13.39 7.73
CA GLU A 121 -23.58 14.68 8.27
C GLU A 121 -23.80 15.75 7.20
N LYS A 122 -23.05 15.73 6.10
CA LYS A 122 -23.26 16.67 4.98
C LYS A 122 -24.53 16.38 4.16
N LEU A 123 -25.11 15.19 4.29
CA LEU A 123 -26.25 14.73 3.50
C LEU A 123 -27.60 14.90 4.21
N PHE A 124 -27.59 15.07 5.53
CA PHE A 124 -28.78 15.14 6.39
C PHE A 124 -28.76 16.41 7.25
#